data_AF-A0A3Q2Z7I4-F1
#
_entry.id   AF-A0A3Q2Z7I4-F1
#
_cell.length_a   1.000
_cell.length_b   1.000
_cell.length_c   1.000
_cell.angle_alpha   90.00
_cell.angle_beta   90.00
_cell.angle_gamma   90.00
#
_symmetry.space_group_name_H-M   'P 1'
#
loop_
_entity.id
_entity.type
_entity.pdbx_description
1 polymer ?
#
loop_
_entity_poly.entity_id
_entity_poly.type
_entity_poly.pdbx_seq_one_letter_code
_entity_poly.pdbx_strand_id
1 'polypeptide(L)' 'MPLGLGRRKKASPLVENEEAEPIQGAGSEGLPPPPSSMRPRLIFHTQLAHGSPTGRIEGFSNVRELY' A
#
# COMPACT_ATOMS: atom_id res chain seq x y z
N MET A 1 29.66 -31.73 -15.57
CA MET A 1 28.53 -31.21 -16.39
C MET A 1 28.86 -29.76 -16.79
N PRO A 2 28.61 -29.34 -18.03
CA PRO A 2 29.30 -28.26 -18.73
C PRO A 2 29.02 -26.84 -18.20
N LEU A 3 30.01 -25.97 -18.41
CA LEU A 3 30.09 -24.56 -18.00
C LEU A 3 29.23 -23.67 -18.92
N GLY A 4 28.35 -22.86 -18.33
CA GLY A 4 27.56 -21.85 -19.03
C GLY A 4 27.95 -20.43 -18.63
N LEU A 5 28.93 -19.84 -19.34
CA LEU A 5 29.28 -18.42 -19.26
C LEU A 5 28.20 -17.59 -19.99
N GLY A 6 27.32 -16.94 -19.24
CA GLY A 6 26.15 -16.23 -19.78
C GLY A 6 25.98 -14.80 -19.28
N ARG A 7 26.47 -13.85 -20.08
CA ARG A 7 25.99 -12.46 -20.29
C ARG A 7 26.10 -11.46 -19.12
N ARG A 8 27.04 -10.51 -19.25
CA ARG A 8 27.02 -9.23 -18.53
C ARG A 8 25.74 -8.46 -18.90
N LYS A 9 24.82 -8.29 -17.94
CA LYS A 9 23.74 -7.32 -18.07
C LYS A 9 24.28 -5.95 -17.64
N LYS A 10 24.26 -4.99 -18.58
CA LYS A 10 24.62 -3.59 -18.34
C LYS A 10 23.76 -3.06 -17.18
N ALA A 11 24.39 -2.38 -16.21
CA ALA A 11 23.67 -1.66 -15.17
C ALA A 11 22.81 -0.57 -15.83
N SER A 12 21.54 -0.49 -15.41
CA SER A 12 20.63 0.59 -15.80
C SER A 12 21.14 1.93 -15.28
N PRO A 13 20.94 3.03 -16.03
CA PRO A 13 21.40 4.35 -15.62
C PRO A 13 20.65 4.79 -14.35
N LEU A 14 21.41 5.39 -13.45
CA LEU A 14 20.94 5.97 -12.19
C LEU A 14 20.05 7.16 -12.55
N VAL A 15 18.73 6.97 -12.47
CA VAL A 15 17.76 8.04 -12.63
C VAL A 15 17.92 8.98 -11.43
N GLU A 16 18.28 10.23 -11.72
CA GLU A 16 18.36 11.31 -10.75
C GLU A 16 16.97 11.53 -10.12
N ASN A 17 16.97 11.74 -8.81
CA ASN A 17 15.75 11.99 -8.04
C ASN A 17 15.20 13.37 -8.41
N GLU A 18 14.30 13.44 -9.40
CA GLU A 18 13.39 14.59 -9.48
C GLU A 18 12.43 14.52 -8.29
N GLU A 19 12.39 15.65 -7.59
CA GLU A 19 11.54 15.99 -6.46
C GLU A 19 10.17 15.30 -6.57
N ALA A 20 9.88 14.41 -5.63
CA ALA A 20 8.60 13.72 -5.55
C ALA A 20 7.53 14.72 -5.11
N GLU A 21 7.03 15.49 -6.07
CA GLU A 21 5.67 16.02 -6.04
C GLU A 21 4.72 14.90 -5.59
N PRO A 22 3.76 15.17 -4.70
CA PRO A 22 2.84 14.14 -4.24
C PRO A 22 2.14 13.55 -5.45
N ILE A 23 2.29 12.25 -5.67
CA ILE A 23 1.53 11.49 -6.66
C ILE A 23 0.06 11.56 -6.21
N GLN A 24 -0.62 12.62 -6.63
CA GLN A 24 -2.07 12.74 -6.58
C GLN A 24 -2.59 11.60 -7.44
N GLY A 25 -3.30 10.68 -6.80
CA GLY A 25 -3.79 9.47 -7.43
C GLY A 25 -4.47 9.79 -8.76
N ALA A 26 -4.02 9.13 -9.83
CA ALA A 26 -4.70 9.14 -11.11
C ALA A 26 -6.15 8.66 -10.90
N GLY A 27 -7.11 9.59 -10.96
CA GLY A 27 -8.52 9.31 -10.69
C GLY A 27 -9.43 10.50 -10.91
N SER A 28 -9.71 10.80 -12.19
CA SER A 28 -10.84 11.59 -12.70
C SER A 28 -11.11 12.95 -12.03
N GLU A 29 -10.48 14.00 -12.55
CA GLU A 29 -11.01 15.36 -12.42
C GLU A 29 -12.41 15.41 -13.06
N GLY A 30 -13.46 15.52 -12.24
CA GLY A 30 -14.82 15.87 -12.71
C GLY A 30 -16.00 15.04 -12.21
N LEU A 31 -15.79 13.92 -11.51
CA LEU A 31 -16.89 13.14 -10.92
C LEU A 31 -16.87 13.20 -9.39
N PRO A 32 -18.04 13.30 -8.73
CA PRO A 32 -18.10 13.24 -7.28
C PRO A 32 -17.51 11.92 -6.79
N PRO A 33 -16.81 11.90 -5.64
CA PRO A 33 -16.28 10.68 -5.08
C PRO A 33 -17.40 9.64 -4.94
N PRO A 34 -17.14 8.35 -5.26
CA PRO A 34 -18.14 7.32 -5.08
C PRO A 34 -18.59 7.28 -3.61
N PRO A 35 -19.88 7.01 -3.37
CA PRO A 35 -20.43 6.99 -2.01
C PRO A 35 -19.65 5.99 -1.17
N SER A 36 -19.53 6.28 0.13
CA SER A 36 -18.75 5.47 1.07
C SER A 36 -19.18 4.00 1.11
N SER A 37 -20.44 3.70 0.80
CA SER A 37 -20.99 2.34 0.68
C SER A 37 -20.39 1.51 -0.46
N MET A 38 -19.78 2.14 -1.47
CA MET A 38 -19.19 1.46 -2.63
C MET A 38 -17.68 1.23 -2.49
N ARG A 39 -17.05 1.80 -1.46
CA ARG A 39 -15.60 1.64 -1.26
C ARG A 39 -15.34 0.31 -0.54
N PRO A 40 -14.38 -0.51 -1.01
CA PRO A 40 -13.94 -1.68 -0.27
C PRO A 40 -13.51 -1.29 1.15
N ARG A 41 -14.02 -2.00 2.16
CA ARG A 41 -13.68 -1.75 3.58
C ARG A 41 -12.46 -2.59 3.96
N LEU A 42 -11.44 -1.94 4.52
CA LEU A 42 -10.33 -2.67 5.13
C LEU A 42 -10.74 -3.13 6.52
N ILE A 43 -10.88 -4.44 6.67
CA ILE A 43 -11.30 -5.09 7.92
C ILE A 43 -10.13 -5.90 8.44
N PHE A 44 -9.78 -5.67 9.70
CA PHE A 44 -8.70 -6.36 10.38
C PHE A 44 -9.24 -7.15 11.56
N HIS A 45 -8.50 -8.19 11.93
CA HIS A 45 -8.74 -8.99 13.12
C HIS A 45 -7.65 -8.69 14.14
N THR A 46 -8.02 -8.52 15.40
CA THR A 46 -7.10 -8.10 16.46
C THR A 46 -7.40 -8.84 17.76
N GLN A 47 -6.37 -9.00 18.58
CA GLN A 47 -6.41 -9.60 19.91
C GLN A 47 -5.46 -8.83 20.84
N LEU A 48 -5.77 -8.79 22.13
CA LEU A 48 -4.86 -8.26 23.14
C LEU A 48 -3.69 -9.23 23.33
N ALA A 49 -2.50 -8.69 23.54
CA ALA A 49 -1.27 -9.48 23.67
C ALA A 49 -1.26 -10.45 24.85
N HIS A 50 -2.03 -10.16 25.91
CA HIS A 50 -2.19 -11.05 27.08
C HIS A 50 -3.27 -12.12 26.88
N GLY A 51 -3.86 -12.20 25.69
CA GLY A 51 -4.93 -13.11 25.32
C GLY A 51 -6.32 -12.48 25.48
N SER A 52 -7.07 -12.46 24.37
CA SER A 52 -8.49 -12.09 24.33
C SER A 52 -9.18 -12.82 23.17
N PRO A 53 -10.52 -12.89 23.15
CA PRO A 53 -11.24 -13.22 21.93
C PRO A 53 -10.86 -12.26 20.78
N THR A 54 -10.91 -12.76 19.54
CA THR A 54 -10.62 -11.96 18.34
C THR A 54 -11.74 -10.95 18.08
N GLY A 55 -11.40 -9.67 17.99
CA GLY A 55 -12.28 -8.61 17.53
C GLY A 55 -12.10 -8.30 16.05
N ARG A 56 -13.06 -7.58 15.45
CA ARG A 56 -12.96 -6.98 14.11
C ARG A 56 -12.90 -5.47 14.24
N ILE A 57 -11.98 -4.85 13.51
CA ILE A 57 -11.80 -3.38 13.46
C ILE A 57 -11.72 -2.91 12.02
N GLU A 58 -12.15 -1.69 11.77
CA GLU A 58 -12.13 -1.02 10.47
C GLU A 58 -12.34 0.49 10.66
N GLY A 59 -12.06 1.29 9.63
CA GLY A 59 -12.40 2.72 9.62
C GLY A 59 -11.44 3.65 10.36
N PHE A 60 -10.21 3.21 10.67
CA PHE A 60 -9.16 4.06 11.19
C PHE A 60 -8.34 4.69 10.05
N SER A 61 -7.99 5.96 10.19
CA SER A 61 -7.13 6.69 9.25
C SER A 61 -5.73 6.96 9.82
N ASN A 62 -5.56 6.79 11.13
CA ASN A 62 -4.33 7.05 11.87
C ASN A 62 -4.24 6.15 13.12
N VAL A 63 -3.08 6.18 13.80
CA VAL A 63 -2.81 5.34 14.98
C VAL A 63 -3.66 5.71 16.19
N ARG A 64 -4.06 6.97 16.34
CA ARG A 64 -4.88 7.40 17.48
C ARG A 64 -6.32 6.88 17.39
N GLU A 65 -6.83 6.70 16.19
CA GLU A 65 -8.13 6.07 15.93
C GLU A 65 -8.07 4.54 15.98
N LEU A 66 -6.89 3.97 15.72
CA LEU A 66 -6.66 2.53 15.76
C LEU A 66 -6.57 1.97 17.19
N TYR A 67 -5.96 2.73 18.10
CA TYR A 67 -5.79 2.37 19.51
C TYR A 67 -6.99 2.80 20.36
#